data_AF-A0AA37GJB3-F1
#
_entry.id   AF-A0AA37GJB3-F1
#
_cell.length_a   1.000
_cell.length_b   1.000
_cell.length_c   1.000
_cell.angle_alpha   90.00
_cell.angle_beta   90.00
_cell.angle_gamma   90.00
#
_symmetry.space_group_name_H-M   'P 1'
#
loop_
_entity.id
_entity.type
_entity.pdbx_description
1 polymer ?
#
loop_
_entity_poly.entity_id
_entity_poly.type
_entity_poly.pdbx_seq_one_letter_code
_entity_poly.pdbx_strand_id
1 'polypeptide(L)'
;MEETDVVVIGAGPSGLAIALALGQLQIKIMRDKIHASEYTELKLDCAVNGIRHDANGVEAVYREKGAGEDSVIRGKYLIGADGKRGFVRKGYLEEKGIEQKTGL
;
A
#
# COMPACT_ATOMS: atom_id res chain seq x y z
N MET A 1 -14.42 8.98 0.26
CA MET A 1 -13.90 7.66 -0.09
C MET A 1 -13.23 7.81 -1.44
N GLU A 2 -11.93 7.57 -1.50
CA GLU A 2 -11.15 7.66 -2.75
C GLU A 2 -11.14 6.30 -3.46
N GLU A 3 -11.04 6.29 -4.79
CA GLU A 3 -11.00 5.06 -5.61
C GLU A 3 -9.76 4.99 -6.50
N THR A 4 -9.20 3.80 -6.64
CA THR A 4 -8.08 3.50 -7.54
C THR A 4 -8.14 2.04 -8.01
N ASP A 5 -7.37 1.65 -9.02
CA ASP A 5 -7.29 0.25 -9.42
C ASP A 5 -6.42 -0.57 -8.45
N VAL A 6 -5.30 -0.02 -7.98
CA VAL A 6 -4.33 -0.73 -7.14
C VAL A 6 -3.83 0.16 -6.01
N VAL A 7 -3.86 -0.35 -4.78
CA VAL A 7 -3.27 0.30 -3.61
C VAL A 7 -1.96 -0.41 -3.23
N VAL A 8 -0.83 0.30 -3.21
CA VAL A 8 0.45 -0.22 -2.74
C VAL A 8 0.77 0.37 -1.36
N ILE A 9 0.85 -0.47 -0.33
CA ILE A 9 1.14 -0.02 1.03
C ILE A 9 2.64 -0.13 1.29
N GLY A 10 3.28 1.00 1.59
CA GLY A 10 4.70 1.07 1.95
C GLY A 10 5.57 1.67 0.85
N ALA A 11 6.15 2.84 1.12
CA ALA A 11 7.04 3.56 0.20
C ALA A 11 8.53 3.18 0.35
N GLY A 12 8.80 1.89 0.60
CA GLY A 12 10.17 1.34 0.60
C GLY A 12 10.67 1.01 -0.81
N PRO A 13 11.90 0.48 -0.97
CA PRO A 13 12.45 0.16 -2.28
C PRO A 13 11.56 -0.76 -3.11
N SER A 14 11.02 -1.82 -2.50
CA SER A 14 10.14 -2.78 -3.18
C SER A 14 8.78 -2.17 -3.54
N GLY A 15 8.15 -1.45 -2.62
CA GLY A 15 6.84 -0.83 -2.86
C GLY A 15 6.91 0.25 -3.94
N LEU A 16 7.96 1.09 -3.92
CA LEU A 16 8.20 2.07 -4.97
C LEU A 16 8.58 1.41 -6.29
N ALA A 17 9.37 0.33 -6.30
CA ALA A 17 9.67 -0.39 -7.54
C ALA A 17 8.42 -0.99 -8.18
N ILE A 18 7.50 -1.55 -7.36
CA ILE A 18 6.22 -2.07 -7.83
C ILE A 18 5.33 -0.95 -8.36
N ALA A 19 5.16 0.15 -7.59
CA ALA A 19 4.38 1.30 -8.04
C ALA A 19 4.94 1.88 -9.35
N LEU A 20 6.26 1.97 -9.48
CA LEU A 20 6.92 2.43 -10.69
C LEU A 20 6.85 1.41 -11.83
N ALA A 21 6.80 0.10 -11.56
CA ALA A 21 6.62 -0.95 -12.58
C ALA A 21 5.19 -0.97 -13.13
N LEU A 22 4.21 -0.86 -12.25
CA LEU A 22 2.82 -0.63 -12.62
C LEU A 22 2.68 0.71 -13.37
N GLY A 23 3.49 1.70 -12.97
CA GLY A 23 3.47 3.04 -13.51
C GLY A 23 4.21 3.25 -14.83
N GLN A 24 5.36 2.60 -15.11
CA GLN A 24 6.19 2.73 -16.34
C GLN A 24 7.60 2.04 -16.39
N LEU A 25 8.44 2.09 -15.32
CA LEU A 25 9.92 1.78 -15.23
C LEU A 25 10.86 2.52 -16.24
N GLN A 26 12.14 2.90 -15.98
CA GLN A 26 13.25 2.28 -15.23
C GLN A 26 13.96 3.15 -14.15
N ILE A 27 14.61 2.44 -13.22
CA ILE A 27 15.19 2.77 -11.89
C ILE A 27 16.49 3.61 -11.97
N LYS A 28 16.63 4.74 -11.25
CA LYS A 28 17.34 4.88 -9.95
C LYS A 28 16.74 6.00 -9.08
N ILE A 29 15.71 6.69 -9.58
CA ILE A 29 15.09 7.90 -9.03
C ILE A 29 13.58 7.64 -8.81
N MET A 30 13.24 6.58 -8.06
CA MET A 30 11.86 6.06 -8.05
C MET A 30 10.85 7.04 -7.46
N ARG A 31 11.22 7.75 -6.39
CA ARG A 31 10.32 8.70 -5.73
C ARG A 31 9.97 9.87 -6.64
N ASP A 32 10.97 10.52 -7.25
CA ASP A 32 10.73 11.68 -8.11
C ASP A 32 9.99 11.27 -9.39
N LYS A 33 10.28 10.08 -9.93
CA LYS A 33 9.55 9.56 -11.10
C LYS A 33 8.10 9.21 -10.80
N ILE A 34 7.81 8.65 -9.62
CA ILE A 34 6.42 8.40 -9.18
C ILE A 34 5.69 9.73 -8.99
N HIS A 35 6.32 10.72 -8.36
CA HIS A 35 5.72 12.04 -8.21
C HIS A 35 5.44 12.74 -9.55
N ALA A 36 6.27 12.51 -10.56
CA ALA A 36 6.11 13.10 -11.89
C ALA A 36 5.18 12.32 -12.83
N SER A 37 4.70 11.13 -12.43
CA SER A 37 3.87 10.28 -13.25
C SER A 37 2.39 10.60 -13.10
N GLU A 38 1.65 10.68 -14.20
CA GLU A 38 0.19 10.81 -14.20
C GLU A 38 -0.54 9.51 -13.81
N TYR A 39 0.19 8.38 -13.78
CA TYR A 39 -0.39 7.05 -13.52
C TYR A 39 -0.38 6.66 -12.04
N THR A 40 0.29 7.43 -11.18
CA THR A 40 0.50 7.07 -9.79
C THR A 40 0.32 8.26 -8.87
N GLU A 41 -0.42 8.06 -7.78
CA GLU A 41 -0.46 9.01 -6.67
C GLU A 41 0.38 8.49 -5.51
N LEU A 42 1.28 9.33 -4.96
CA LEU A 42 2.09 9.00 -3.80
C LEU A 42 1.63 9.78 -2.58
N LYS A 43 1.02 9.10 -1.62
CA LYS A 43 0.69 9.65 -0.31
C LYS A 43 1.77 9.26 0.71
N LEU A 44 2.51 10.26 1.18
CA LEU A 44 3.52 10.10 2.23
C LEU A 44 2.92 10.41 3.60
N ASP A 45 3.65 10.07 4.67
CA ASP A 45 3.23 10.31 6.06
C ASP A 45 1.85 9.72 6.42
N CYS A 46 1.47 8.64 5.72
CA CYS A 46 0.25 7.88 5.95
C CYS A 46 0.58 6.54 6.62
N ALA A 47 -0.16 6.20 7.68
CA ALA A 47 -0.07 4.90 8.33
C ALA A 47 -1.38 4.13 8.11
N VAL A 48 -1.30 2.96 7.45
CA VAL A 48 -2.44 2.04 7.34
C VAL A 48 -2.70 1.37 8.67
N ASN A 49 -3.96 1.35 9.09
CA ASN A 49 -4.41 0.81 10.37
C ASN A 49 -5.63 -0.12 10.25
N GLY A 50 -6.14 -0.32 9.03
CA GLY A 50 -7.23 -1.26 8.77
C GLY A 50 -7.29 -1.67 7.31
N ILE A 51 -7.71 -2.91 7.07
CA ILE A 51 -7.98 -3.42 5.71
C ILE A 51 -9.30 -4.18 5.74
N ARG A 52 -10.17 -3.89 4.77
CA ARG A 52 -11.44 -4.61 4.56
C ARG A 52 -11.51 -5.04 3.10
N HIS A 53 -12.18 -6.13 2.79
CA HIS A 53 -12.41 -6.53 1.40
C HIS A 53 -13.77 -7.20 1.25
N ASP A 54 -14.27 -7.16 0.02
CA ASP A 54 -15.47 -7.85 -0.42
C ASP A 54 -15.21 -8.50 -1.79
N ALA A 55 -16.25 -9.00 -2.43
CA ALA A 55 -16.15 -9.64 -3.75
C ALA A 55 -15.67 -8.70 -4.86
N ASN A 56 -15.76 -7.38 -4.66
CA ASN A 56 -15.54 -6.35 -5.67
C ASN A 56 -14.27 -5.51 -5.42
N GLY A 57 -13.51 -5.77 -4.35
CA GLY A 57 -12.28 -5.04 -4.09
C GLY A 57 -11.87 -5.01 -2.62
N VAL A 58 -10.94 -4.11 -2.32
CA VAL A 58 -10.27 -3.97 -1.04
C VAL A 58 -10.18 -2.50 -0.65
N GLU A 59 -10.43 -2.22 0.62
CA GLU A 59 -10.35 -0.91 1.24
C GLU A 59 -9.17 -0.90 2.22
N ALA A 60 -8.33 0.11 2.10
CA ALA A 60 -7.32 0.44 3.09
C ALA A 60 -7.77 1.66 3.90
N VAL A 61 -7.82 1.48 5.22
CA VAL A 61 -8.02 2.55 6.19
C VAL A 61 -6.64 3.06 6.61
N TYR A 62 -6.42 4.36 6.49
CA TYR A 62 -5.14 4.97 6.81
C TYR A 62 -5.33 6.30 7.53
N ARG A 63 -4.30 6.69 8.29
CA ARG A 63 -4.24 7.98 8.97
C ARG A 63 -3.05 8.78 8.48
N GLU A 64 -3.32 10.00 8.05
CA GLU A 64 -2.28 10.99 7.78
C GLU A 64 -1.70 11.51 9.10
N LYS A 65 -0.38 11.75 9.12
CA LYS A 65 0.30 12.26 10.30
C LYS A 65 -0.25 13.63 10.70
N GLY A 66 -0.85 13.71 11.88
CA GLY A 66 -1.46 14.94 12.40
C GLY A 66 -2.95 15.10 12.09
N ALA A 67 -3.54 14.20 11.30
CA ALA A 67 -4.98 14.16 11.10
C ALA A 67 -5.70 13.61 12.33
N GLY A 68 -6.89 14.16 12.63
CA GLY A 68 -7.74 13.72 13.74
C GLY A 68 -8.61 12.50 13.41
N GLU A 69 -8.77 12.19 12.12
CA GLU A 69 -9.67 11.14 11.64
C GLU A 69 -8.98 10.23 10.61
N ASP A 70 -9.53 9.03 10.44
CA ASP A 70 -9.07 8.06 9.44
C ASP A 70 -9.67 8.34 8.07
N SER A 71 -8.87 8.12 7.04
CA SER A 71 -9.26 8.14 5.63
C SER A 71 -9.38 6.72 5.08
N VAL A 72 -10.13 6.58 3.98
CA VAL A 72 -10.35 5.30 3.31
C VAL A 72 -10.11 5.45 1.82
N ILE A 73 -9.24 4.59 1.29
CA ILE A 73 -9.03 4.40 -0.15
C ILE A 73 -9.46 2.99 -0.55
N ARG A 74 -10.23 2.90 -1.63
CA ARG A 74 -10.70 1.65 -2.20
C ARG A 74 -9.95 1.35 -3.50
N GLY A 75 -9.60 0.09 -3.71
CA GLY A 75 -9.21 -0.36 -5.02
C GLY A 75 -9.55 -1.82 -5.31
N LYS A 76 -9.27 -2.25 -6.54
CA LYS A 76 -9.53 -3.64 -6.95
C LYS A 76 -8.53 -4.60 -6.33
N TYR A 77 -7.29 -4.14 -6.16
CA TYR A 77 -6.19 -4.92 -5.59
C TYR A 77 -5.40 -4.12 -4.55
N LEU A 78 -4.79 -4.84 -3.59
CA LEU A 78 -3.90 -4.29 -2.58
C LEU A 78 -2.60 -5.08 -2.56
N ILE A 79 -1.48 -4.36 -2.56
CA ILE A 79 -0.15 -4.93 -2.50
C ILE A 79 0.50 -4.52 -1.17
N GLY A 80 0.81 -5.50 -0.33
CA GLY A 80 1.56 -5.29 0.90
C GLY A 80 3.06 -5.21 0.64
N ALA A 81 3.62 -4.01 0.67
CA ALA A 81 5.05 -3.73 0.51
C ALA A 81 5.62 -2.90 1.68
N ASP A 82 4.99 -3.02 2.86
CA ASP A 82 5.23 -2.21 4.07
C ASP A 82 6.26 -2.82 5.04
N GLY A 83 6.96 -3.86 4.58
CA GLY A 83 8.11 -4.45 5.25
C GLY A 83 7.79 -5.25 6.52
N LYS A 84 8.84 -5.71 7.21
CA LYS A 84 8.70 -6.65 8.35
C LYS A 84 7.82 -6.12 9.50
N ARG A 85 7.73 -4.81 9.67
CA ARG A 85 6.92 -4.18 10.74
C ARG A 85 5.56 -3.70 10.23
N GLY A 86 5.26 -3.96 8.96
CA GLY A 86 4.07 -3.52 8.27
C GLY A 86 2.77 -4.05 8.88
N PHE A 87 1.71 -3.27 8.68
CA PHE A 87 0.36 -3.61 9.06
C PHE A 87 -0.18 -4.77 8.22
N VAL A 88 0.09 -4.81 6.92
CA VAL A 88 -0.57 -5.76 6.00
C VAL A 88 -0.39 -7.20 6.46
N ARG A 89 0.83 -7.60 6.83
CA ARG A 89 1.04 -8.95 7.35
C ARG A 89 0.44 -9.12 8.75
N LYS A 90 0.83 -8.26 9.69
CA LYS A 90 0.58 -8.47 11.13
C LYS A 90 -0.86 -8.22 11.55
N GLY A 91 -1.46 -7.15 11.05
CA GLY A 91 -2.80 -6.70 11.44
C GLY A 91 -3.90 -7.13 10.47
N TYR A 92 -3.58 -7.90 9.42
CA TYR A 92 -4.59 -8.34 8.46
C TYR A 92 -4.42 -9.79 8.01
N LEU A 93 -3.23 -10.20 7.56
CA LEU A 93 -3.02 -11.58 7.11
C LEU A 93 -2.94 -12.58 8.29
N GLU A 94 -2.17 -12.26 9.34
CA GLU A 94 -2.01 -13.11 10.53
C GLU A 94 -3.35 -13.32 11.26
N GLU A 95 -4.21 -12.30 11.33
CA GLU A 95 -5.58 -12.43 11.89
C GLU A 95 -6.48 -13.40 11.10
N LYS A 96 -6.16 -13.64 9.83
CA LYS A 96 -6.84 -14.61 8.96
C LYS A 96 -6.18 -16.00 8.99
N GLY A 97 -5.23 -16.23 9.89
CA GLY A 97 -4.49 -17.48 10.01
C GLY A 97 -3.39 -17.68 8.96
N ILE A 98 -3.02 -16.61 8.22
CA ILE A 98 -1.92 -16.66 7.27
C ILE A 98 -0.63 -16.29 8.00
N GLU A 99 0.27 -17.26 8.14
CA GLU A 99 1.51 -17.10 8.89
C GLU A 99 2.75 -17.06 8.00
N GLN A 100 3.70 -16.20 8.36
CA GLN A 100 5.04 -16.27 7.78
C GLN A 100 5.82 -17.43 8.42
N LYS A 101 6.10 -18.47 7.63
CA LYS A 101 7.05 -19.51 8.03
C LYS A 101 8.47 -19.05 7.69
N THR A 102 9.43 -19.33 8.58
CA THR A 102 10.85 -19.22 8.25
C THR A 102 11.14 -20.19 7.11
N GLY A 103 11.86 -19.74 6.09
CA GLY A 103 12.29 -20.64 5.01
C GLY A 103 13.09 -21.83 5.55
N LEU A 104 13.12 -22.91 4.78
CA LEU A 104 14.02 -24.04 4.98
C LEU A 104 15.48 -23.59 4.90
#